data_AF-F0TIC4-F1
#
_entry.id   AF-F0TIC4-F1
#
_cell.length_a   1.000
_cell.length_b   1.000
_cell.length_c   1.000
_cell.angle_alpha   90.00
_cell.angle_beta   90.00
_cell.angle_gamma   90.00
#
_symmetry.space_group_name_H-M   'P 1'
#
loop_
_entity.id
_entity.type
_entity.pdbx_description
1 polymer ?
#
loop_
_entity_poly.entity_id
_entity_poly.type
_entity_poly.pdbx_seq_one_letter_code
_entity_poly.pdbx_strand_id
1 'polypeptide(L)'
;MPMLKLKFSHKGCKAFFKKHPQAKKLAQTKITTAITKEVQTGMTKVKVATQQKINGLPCYEMRLNLGKMGSVRIAFTVYDSQAQIHYLTTTLQKDEFSKELEKILN
;
A
#
# COMPACT_ATOMS: atom_id res chain seq x y z
N MET A 1 1.19 -2.03 22.22
CA MET A 1 1.23 -2.88 21.01
C MET A 1 2.26 -2.32 20.06
N PRO A 2 3.19 -3.11 19.51
CA PRO A 2 4.18 -2.57 18.58
C PRO A 2 3.46 -2.07 17.31
N MET A 3 3.64 -0.79 17.00
CA MET A 3 3.13 -0.20 15.76
C MET A 3 3.92 -0.74 14.58
N LEU A 4 3.21 -1.17 13.53
CA LEU A 4 3.79 -1.57 12.26
C LEU A 4 4.58 -0.39 11.65
N LYS A 5 5.86 -0.60 11.37
CA LYS A 5 6.71 0.40 10.70
C LYS A 5 6.36 0.43 9.21
N LEU A 6 6.04 1.62 8.68
CA LEU A 6 5.80 1.80 7.25
C LEU A 6 7.02 2.35 6.53
N LYS A 7 7.31 1.79 5.37
CA LYS A 7 8.23 2.34 4.38
C LYS A 7 7.51 2.49 3.04
N PHE A 8 7.86 3.52 2.30
CA PHE A 8 7.26 3.81 1.00
C PHE A 8 8.32 3.75 -0.08
N SER A 9 8.05 3.02 -1.16
CA SER A 9 8.86 3.06 -2.37
C SER A 9 8.87 4.47 -2.94
N HIS A 10 10.06 4.99 -3.23
CA HIS A 10 10.17 6.30 -3.88
C HIS A 10 9.49 6.27 -5.25
N LYS A 11 9.72 5.23 -6.06
CA LYS A 11 9.15 5.13 -7.41
C LYS A 11 7.61 5.10 -7.38
N GLY A 12 7.02 4.17 -6.64
CA GLY A 12 5.57 3.94 -6.69
C GLY A 12 4.72 4.85 -5.81
N CYS A 13 5.30 5.61 -4.88
CA CYS A 13 4.52 6.49 -4.00
C CYS A 13 4.74 7.99 -4.27
N LYS A 14 5.76 8.36 -5.06
CA LYS A 14 6.13 9.76 -5.32
C LYS A 14 4.99 10.57 -5.93
N ALA A 15 4.30 10.03 -6.94
CA ALA A 15 3.22 10.74 -7.63
C ALA A 15 2.07 11.08 -6.66
N PHE A 16 1.68 10.14 -5.80
CA PHE A 16 0.65 10.35 -4.79
C PHE A 16 1.04 11.45 -3.79
N PHE A 17 2.24 11.36 -3.19
CA PHE A 17 2.66 12.35 -2.19
C PHE A 17 2.98 13.72 -2.79
N LYS A 18 3.36 13.81 -4.06
CA LYS A 18 3.51 15.10 -4.76
C LYS A 18 2.17 15.82 -4.90
N LYS A 19 1.07 15.09 -5.14
CA LYS A 19 -0.28 15.66 -5.22
C LYS A 19 -0.87 16.02 -3.85
N HIS A 20 -0.41 15.35 -2.78
CA HIS A 20 -0.95 15.53 -1.42
C HIS A 20 0.14 15.75 -0.36
N PRO A 21 0.97 16.81 -0.47
CA PRO A 21 2.12 17.01 0.42
C PRO A 21 1.72 17.19 1.89
N GLN A 22 0.65 17.95 2.15
CA GLN A 22 0.15 18.19 3.51
C GLN A 22 -0.55 16.96 4.12
N ALA A 23 -0.96 16.01 3.29
CA ALA A 23 -1.73 14.84 3.74
C ALA A 23 -0.86 13.61 4.03
N LYS A 24 0.46 13.71 3.82
CA LYS A 24 1.41 12.59 3.99
C LYS A 24 1.31 11.96 5.37
N LYS A 25 1.33 12.75 6.45
CA LYS A 25 1.25 12.25 7.82
C LYS A 25 -0.07 11.52 8.10
N LEU A 26 -1.18 12.11 7.66
CA LEU A 26 -2.51 11.50 7.83
C LEU A 26 -2.67 10.21 7.02
N ALA A 27 -2.19 10.19 5.77
CA ALA A 27 -2.18 9.00 4.93
C ALA A 27 -1.34 7.89 5.58
N GLN A 28 -0.14 8.22 6.08
CA GLN A 28 0.72 7.27 6.79
C GLN A 28 0.01 6.67 7.99
N THR A 29 -0.58 7.47 8.88
CA THR A 29 -1.32 6.96 10.05
C THR A 29 -2.46 6.02 9.64
N LYS A 30 -3.28 6.43 8.67
CA LYS A 30 -4.42 5.60 8.22
C LYS A 30 -3.96 4.29 7.58
N ILE A 31 -2.93 4.33 6.75
CA ILE A 31 -2.36 3.14 6.12
C ILE A 31 -1.76 2.21 7.18
N THR A 32 -1.04 2.76 8.17
CA THR A 32 -0.46 1.97 9.27
C THR A 32 -1.57 1.25 10.02
N THR A 33 -2.62 1.97 10.43
CA THR A 33 -3.75 1.38 11.17
C THR A 33 -4.45 0.30 10.36
N ALA A 34 -4.70 0.55 9.07
CA ALA A 34 -5.35 -0.42 8.19
C ALA A 34 -4.52 -1.69 8.01
N ILE A 35 -3.23 -1.58 7.66
CA ILE A 35 -2.37 -2.76 7.47
C ILE A 35 -2.16 -3.49 8.80
N THR A 36 -1.98 -2.78 9.91
CA THR A 36 -1.87 -3.41 11.24
C THR A 36 -3.10 -4.26 11.56
N LYS A 37 -4.30 -3.75 11.26
CA LYS A 37 -5.55 -4.49 11.45
C LYS A 37 -5.61 -5.73 10.55
N GLU A 38 -5.20 -5.62 9.29
CA GLU A 38 -5.16 -6.78 8.40
C GLU A 38 -4.15 -7.83 8.89
N VAL A 39 -2.95 -7.44 9.32
CA VAL A 39 -1.97 -8.36 9.93
C VAL A 39 -2.57 -9.08 11.14
N GLN A 40 -3.21 -8.35 12.05
CA GLN A 40 -3.83 -8.91 13.26
C GLN A 40 -5.00 -9.85 12.99
N THR A 41 -5.69 -9.65 11.87
CA THR A 41 -6.86 -10.45 11.47
C THR A 41 -6.51 -11.52 10.44
N GLY A 42 -5.22 -11.77 10.19
CA GLY A 42 -4.76 -12.81 9.27
C GLY A 42 -4.94 -12.48 7.79
N MET A 43 -4.89 -11.19 7.41
CA MET A 43 -4.93 -10.71 6.02
C MET A 43 -6.22 -11.10 5.28
N THR A 44 -7.37 -11.09 5.96
CA THR A 44 -8.63 -11.62 5.41
C THR A 44 -9.30 -10.70 4.39
N LYS A 45 -9.00 -9.39 4.38
CA LYS A 45 -9.65 -8.41 3.47
C LYS A 45 -8.72 -7.85 2.40
N VAL A 46 -7.54 -8.45 2.24
CA VAL A 46 -6.58 -8.08 1.19
C VAL A 46 -6.64 -9.10 0.04
N LYS A 47 -6.16 -8.71 -1.14
CA LYS A 47 -6.01 -9.60 -2.29
C LYS A 47 -4.54 -9.70 -2.69
N VAL A 48 -4.20 -10.62 -3.56
CA VAL A 48 -2.87 -10.66 -4.18
C VAL A 48 -2.78 -9.54 -5.23
N ALA A 49 -1.74 -8.70 -5.13
CA ALA A 49 -1.51 -7.57 -6.04
C ALA A 49 -0.85 -7.99 -7.35
N THR A 50 0.09 -8.92 -7.26
CA THR A 50 0.84 -9.51 -8.37
C THR A 50 1.24 -10.95 -8.00
N GLN A 51 1.41 -11.80 -9.01
CA GLN A 51 1.95 -13.16 -8.82
C GLN A 51 3.44 -13.15 -8.50
N GLN A 52 4.15 -12.05 -8.82
CA GLN A 52 5.56 -11.91 -8.49
C GLN A 52 5.76 -11.80 -6.97
N LYS A 53 6.73 -12.56 -6.44
CA LYS A 53 7.19 -12.38 -5.06
C LYS A 53 8.24 -11.28 -5.00
N ILE A 54 8.07 -10.33 -4.08
CA ILE A 54 9.02 -9.25 -3.88
C ILE A 54 9.93 -9.63 -2.71
N ASN A 55 11.21 -9.89 -2.99
CA ASN A 55 12.17 -10.43 -2.00
C ASN A 55 11.64 -11.71 -1.30
N GLY A 56 11.00 -12.60 -2.07
CA GLY A 56 10.40 -13.83 -1.55
C GLY A 56 9.06 -13.65 -0.81
N LEU A 57 8.58 -12.42 -0.64
CA LEU A 57 7.32 -12.13 0.06
C LEU A 57 6.14 -12.00 -0.90
N PRO A 58 4.93 -12.44 -0.50
CA PRO A 58 3.70 -12.16 -1.24
C PRO A 58 3.39 -10.67 -1.23
N CYS A 59 3.03 -10.12 -2.39
CA CYS A 59 2.57 -8.73 -2.51
C CYS A 59 1.04 -8.68 -2.45
N TYR A 60 0.52 -7.95 -1.47
CA TYR A 60 -0.90 -7.78 -1.24
C TYR A 60 -1.40 -6.45 -1.75
N GLU A 61 -2.70 -6.40 -2.06
CA GLU A 61 -3.40 -5.17 -2.32
C GLU A 61 -4.64 -4.98 -1.45
N MET A 62 -4.98 -3.71 -1.19
CA MET A 62 -6.27 -3.35 -0.64
C MET A 62 -6.71 -1.96 -1.12
N ARG A 63 -8.02 -1.72 -1.01
CA ARG A 63 -8.60 -0.39 -1.14
C ARG A 63 -8.75 0.23 0.24
N LEU A 64 -8.38 1.49 0.38
CA LEU A 64 -8.49 2.22 1.63
C LEU A 64 -9.07 3.61 1.37
N ASN A 65 -10.09 4.00 2.14
CA ASN A 65 -10.60 5.36 2.11
C ASN A 65 -9.76 6.26 3.04
N LEU A 66 -9.09 7.26 2.47
CA LEU A 66 -8.27 8.22 3.21
C LEU A 66 -9.04 9.46 3.67
N GLY A 67 -10.37 9.51 3.50
CA GLY A 67 -11.24 10.62 3.86
C GLY A 67 -11.24 11.67 2.75
N LYS A 68 -10.87 12.91 3.08
CA LYS A 68 -10.83 14.03 2.11
C LYS A 68 -9.86 13.81 0.93
N MET A 69 -8.91 12.88 1.05
CA MET A 69 -8.00 12.46 -0.02
C MET A 69 -8.64 11.46 -1.01
N GLY A 70 -9.86 10.99 -0.73
CA GLY A 70 -10.52 9.96 -1.49
C GLY A 70 -10.03 8.55 -1.15
N SER A 71 -10.51 7.60 -1.94
CA SER A 71 -10.09 6.20 -1.87
C SER A 71 -8.80 5.99 -2.67
N VAL A 72 -7.94 5.14 -2.13
CA VAL A 72 -6.70 4.72 -2.76
C VAL A 72 -6.65 3.20 -2.87
N ARG A 73 -5.86 2.73 -3.82
CA ARG A 73 -5.43 1.33 -3.92
C ARG A 73 -3.94 1.25 -3.58
N ILE A 74 -3.59 0.27 -2.77
CA ILE A 74 -2.27 0.14 -2.14
C ILE A 74 -1.71 -1.24 -2.46
N ALA A 75 -0.48 -1.34 -2.96
CA ALA A 75 0.28 -2.58 -3.03
C ALA A 75 1.35 -2.59 -1.94
N PHE A 76 1.44 -3.67 -1.17
CA PHE A 76 2.39 -3.76 -0.07
C PHE A 76 2.84 -5.20 0.22
N THR A 77 4.04 -5.34 0.79
CA THR A 77 4.49 -6.57 1.44
C THR A 77 4.57 -6.33 2.94
N VAL A 78 4.44 -7.40 3.72
CA VAL A 78 4.66 -7.38 5.17
C VAL A 78 5.68 -8.44 5.54
N TYR A 79 6.62 -8.06 6.40
CA TYR A 79 7.57 -8.97 7.02
C TYR A 79 7.83 -8.50 8.45
N ASP A 80 7.71 -9.43 9.40
CA ASP A 80 7.71 -9.15 10.84
C ASP A 80 6.76 -7.98 11.20
N SER A 81 7.32 -6.87 11.67
CA SER A 81 6.60 -5.65 12.06
C SER A 81 6.84 -4.49 11.10
N GLN A 82 7.20 -4.78 9.84
CA GLN A 82 7.41 -3.76 8.81
C GLN A 82 6.54 -4.04 7.59
N ALA A 83 5.83 -3.02 7.11
CA ALA A 83 5.21 -3.05 5.79
C ALA A 83 5.91 -2.10 4.83
N GLN A 84 6.19 -2.62 3.64
CA GLN A 84 6.76 -1.87 2.53
C GLN A 84 5.65 -1.61 1.52
N ILE A 85 5.34 -0.34 1.29
CA ILE A 85 4.38 0.09 0.27
C ILE A 85 5.13 0.23 -1.05
N HIS A 86 4.75 -0.59 -2.03
CA HIS A 86 5.38 -0.60 -3.35
C HIS A 86 4.70 0.38 -4.30
N TYR A 87 3.37 0.49 -4.23
CA TYR A 87 2.59 1.39 -5.07
C TYR A 87 1.36 1.93 -4.33
N LEU A 88 1.07 3.21 -4.53
CA LEU A 88 -0.05 3.92 -3.92
C LEU A 88 -0.65 4.88 -4.94
N THR A 89 -1.94 4.72 -5.24
CA THR A 89 -2.63 5.53 -6.25
C THR A 89 -4.10 5.75 -5.91
N THR A 90 -4.66 6.84 -6.42
CA THR A 90 -6.12 7.09 -6.43
C THR A 90 -6.83 6.33 -7.56
N THR A 91 -6.10 5.75 -8.51
CA THR A 91 -6.66 4.88 -9.55
C THR A 91 -7.19 3.60 -8.92
N LEU A 92 -8.51 3.42 -8.91
CA LEU A 92 -9.16 2.26 -8.28
C LEU A 92 -9.40 1.10 -9.23
N GLN A 93 -9.24 1.28 -10.55
CA GLN A 93 -9.41 0.21 -11.53
C GLN A 93 -8.29 -0.82 -11.39
N LYS A 94 -8.66 -2.11 -11.31
CA LYS A 94 -7.69 -3.19 -11.04
C LYS A 94 -6.65 -3.30 -12.15
N ASP A 95 -7.09 -3.29 -13.40
CA ASP A 95 -6.21 -3.57 -14.54
C ASP A 95 -5.16 -2.48 -14.73
N GLU A 96 -5.55 -1.21 -14.58
CA GLU A 96 -4.63 -0.08 -14.63
C GLU A 96 -3.64 -0.12 -13.45
N PHE A 97 -4.15 -0.39 -12.25
CA PHE A 97 -3.29 -0.55 -11.06
C PHE A 97 -2.25 -1.66 -11.23
N SER A 98 -2.68 -2.84 -11.68
CA SER A 98 -1.78 -3.99 -11.87
C SER A 98 -0.75 -3.69 -12.96
N LYS A 99 -1.14 -3.08 -14.10
CA LYS A 99 -0.21 -2.68 -15.15
C LYS A 99 0.85 -1.71 -14.66
N GLU A 100 0.47 -0.70 -13.89
CA GLU A 100 1.41 0.28 -13.34
C GLU A 100 2.29 -0.33 -12.23
N LEU A 101 1.74 -1.21 -11.40
CA LEU A 101 2.52 -1.94 -10.40
C LEU A 101 3.62 -2.77 -11.06
N GLU A 102 3.31 -3.54 -12.10
CA GLU A 102 4.29 -4.34 -12.84
C GLU A 102 5.41 -3.46 -13.42
N LYS A 103 5.09 -2.28 -13.96
CA LYS A 103 6.12 -1.33 -14.45
C LYS A 103 7.02 -0.78 -13.33
N ILE A 104 6.51 -0.67 -12.11
CA ILE A 104 7.27 -0.14 -10.96
C ILE A 104 8.19 -1.21 -10.37
N LEU A 105 7.79 -2.48 -10.45
CA LEU A 105 8.52 -3.62 -9.90
C LEU A 105 9.64 -4.11 -10.83
N ASN A 106 9.53 -3.90 -12.14
CA ASN A 106 10.58 -4.14 -13.13
C ASN A 106 11.57 -2.95 -13.22
#